data_AF-A0A4V2T2G3-F1
#
_entry.id   AF-A0A4V2T2G3-F1
#
_cell.length_a   1.000
_cell.length_b   1.000
_cell.length_c   1.000
_cell.angle_alpha   90.00
_cell.angle_beta   90.00
_cell.angle_gamma   90.00
#
_symmetry.space_group_name_H-M   'P 1'
#
loop_
_entity.id
_entity.type
_entity.pdbx_description
1 polymer ?
#
loop_
_entity_poly.entity_id
_entity_poly.type
_entity_poly.pdbx_seq_one_letter_code
_entity_poly.pdbx_strand_id
1 'polypeptide(L)'
;MKKVITVCPYCASGCKINLLVENNKIVGAEGANGKTNEGELCLKGYYGWDFVHDTKILTPRLTQPMIRYKRGEAFTPVSWDEAISYTAKRLSEIKEKYGNESIMVTGSSRGPGNEVNYVMQKFARAVLRNNNVDCCARV
;
A
#
# COMPACT_ATOMS: atom_id res chain seq x y z
N MET A 1 -19.65 -3.39 20.56
CA MET A 1 -19.11 -2.85 19.30
C MET A 1 -18.09 -1.74 19.57
N LYS A 2 -16.84 -1.90 19.11
CA LYS A 2 -15.75 -0.91 19.27
C LYS A 2 -15.73 0.04 18.08
N LYS A 3 -15.44 1.32 18.29
CA LYS A 3 -15.18 2.28 17.22
C LYS A 3 -13.68 2.50 17.07
N VAL A 4 -13.16 2.42 15.84
CA VAL A 4 -11.75 2.69 15.52
C VAL A 4 -11.70 3.87 14.55
N ILE A 5 -11.05 4.96 14.96
CA ILE A 5 -10.93 6.15 14.13
C ILE A 5 -9.88 5.94 13.03
N THR A 6 -10.22 6.36 11.81
CA THR A 6 -9.30 6.37 10.65
C THR A 6 -9.58 7.55 9.72
N VAL A 7 -8.82 7.65 8.64
CA VAL A 7 -9.02 8.61 7.55
C VAL A 7 -9.44 7.85 6.28
N CYS A 8 -10.38 8.42 5.53
CA CYS A 8 -10.89 7.86 4.28
C CYS A 8 -9.75 7.61 3.25
N PRO A 9 -9.63 6.40 2.66
CA PRO A 9 -8.52 6.05 1.75
C PRO A 9 -8.77 6.41 0.27
N TYR A 10 -9.74 7.28 0.00
CA TYR A 10 -10.24 7.58 -1.35
C TYR A 10 -9.69 8.90 -1.91
N CYS A 11 -10.40 10.02 -1.71
CA CYS A 11 -10.00 11.33 -2.21
C CYS A 11 -9.31 12.17 -1.11
N ALA A 12 -8.74 13.31 -1.51
CA ALA A 12 -7.98 14.19 -0.63
C ALA A 12 -8.82 15.01 0.37
N SER A 13 -10.15 14.86 0.40
CA SER A 13 -11.02 15.56 1.36
C SER A 13 -10.68 15.23 2.82
N GLY A 14 -10.02 14.09 3.09
CA GLY A 14 -9.46 13.79 4.41
C GLY A 14 -10.51 13.49 5.49
N CYS A 15 -11.70 13.03 5.10
CA CYS A 15 -12.80 12.73 6.01
C CYS A 15 -12.38 11.73 7.11
N LYS A 16 -12.73 12.02 8.36
CA LYS A 16 -12.55 11.09 9.48
C LYS A 16 -13.71 10.10 9.52
N ILE A 17 -13.38 8.83 9.74
CA ILE A 17 -14.34 7.72 9.77
C ILE A 17 -14.18 7.00 11.12
N ASN A 18 -15.30 6.65 11.76
CA ASN A 18 -15.33 5.62 12.78
C ASN A 18 -15.66 4.29 12.09
N LEU A 19 -14.69 3.38 12.02
CA LEU A 19 -14.94 2.00 11.64
C LEU A 19 -15.56 1.29 12.83
N LEU A 20 -16.72 0.67 12.61
CA LEU A 20 -17.42 -0.13 13.59
C LEU A 20 -16.83 -1.54 13.56
N VAL A 21 -16.29 -1.99 14.69
CA VAL A 21 -15.58 -3.26 14.79
C VAL A 21 -16.24 -4.17 15.82
N GLU A 22 -16.53 -5.40 15.40
CA GLU A 22 -17.08 -6.46 16.23
C GLU A 22 -16.39 -7.79 15.88
N ASN A 23 -16.02 -8.58 16.89
CA ASN A 23 -15.31 -9.85 16.71
C ASN A 23 -14.10 -9.76 15.76
N ASN A 24 -13.30 -8.68 15.91
CA ASN A 24 -12.14 -8.35 15.06
C ASN A 24 -12.44 -8.19 13.57
N LYS A 25 -13.70 -7.92 13.19
CA LYS A 25 -14.12 -7.61 11.82
C LYS A 25 -14.77 -6.24 11.76
N ILE A 26 -14.57 -5.53 10.66
CA ILE A 26 -15.30 -4.29 10.40
C ILE A 26 -16.73 -4.69 10.03
N VAL A 27 -17.73 -4.06 10.65
CA VAL A 27 -19.15 -4.33 10.37
C VAL A 27 -19.88 -3.11 9.82
N GLY A 28 -19.23 -1.95 9.85
CA GLY A 28 -19.78 -0.71 9.32
C GLY A 28 -18.78 0.44 9.36
N ALA A 29 -19.17 1.54 8.75
CA ALA A 29 -18.48 2.82 8.82
C ALA A 29 -19.51 3.93 9.04
N GLU A 30 -19.17 4.87 9.91
CA GLU A 30 -19.95 6.10 10.12
C GLU A 30 -18.98 7.30 10.09
N GLY A 31 -19.50 8.49 9.79
CA GLY A 31 -18.67 9.69 9.83
C GLY A 31 -18.27 10.04 11.26
N ALA A 32 -16.98 10.28 11.46
CA ALA A 32 -16.49 10.88 12.70
C ALA A 32 -16.44 12.40 12.57
N ASN A 33 -16.40 13.09 13.71
CA ASN A 33 -16.27 14.55 13.75
C ASN A 33 -14.86 15.02 13.35
N GLY A 34 -14.55 14.89 12.06
CA GLY A 34 -13.30 15.34 11.46
C GLY A 34 -13.39 16.80 11.03
N LYS A 35 -12.23 17.47 10.97
CA LYS A 35 -12.15 18.90 10.66
C LYS A 35 -12.74 19.27 9.29
N THR A 36 -12.69 18.37 8.31
CA THR A 36 -13.15 18.63 6.95
C THR A 36 -14.56 18.11 6.66
N ASN A 37 -15.04 17.15 7.45
CA ASN A 37 -16.28 16.44 7.15
C ASN A 37 -17.34 16.53 8.26
N GLU A 38 -16.97 16.92 9.48
CA GLU A 38 -17.90 17.25 10.57
C GLU A 38 -19.00 16.19 10.83
N GLY A 39 -18.68 14.90 10.63
CA GLY A 39 -19.62 13.79 10.79
C GLY A 39 -20.23 13.25 9.49
N GLU A 40 -20.01 13.91 8.35
CA GLU A 40 -20.58 13.52 7.06
C GLU A 40 -19.63 12.64 6.25
N LEU A 41 -20.19 11.73 5.44
CA LEU A 41 -19.45 10.91 4.47
C LEU A 41 -20.21 10.80 3.16
N CYS A 42 -19.48 10.80 2.04
CA CYS A 42 -20.05 10.40 0.75
C CYS A 42 -20.17 8.87 0.63
N LEU A 43 -20.80 8.39 -0.44
CA LEU A 43 -20.99 6.97 -0.75
C LEU A 43 -19.71 6.12 -0.60
N LYS A 44 -18.58 6.62 -1.10
CA LYS A 44 -17.29 5.91 -1.03
C LYS A 44 -16.81 5.73 0.41
N GLY A 45 -16.93 6.76 1.25
CA GLY A 45 -16.51 6.69 2.65
C GLY A 45 -17.42 5.78 3.49
N TYR A 46 -18.71 5.76 3.17
CA TYR A 46 -19.71 5.00 3.92
C TYR A 46 -19.71 3.49 3.57
N TYR A 47 -19.57 3.14 2.28
CA TYR A 47 -19.68 1.74 1.82
C TYR A 47 -18.34 1.12 1.39
N GLY A 48 -17.34 1.93 1.06
CA GLY A 48 -16.10 1.48 0.42
C GLY A 48 -15.03 0.91 1.36
N TRP A 49 -15.42 0.20 2.42
CA TRP A 49 -14.47 -0.37 3.39
C TRP A 49 -14.37 -1.89 3.31
N ASP A 50 -15.35 -2.55 2.68
CA ASP A 50 -15.52 -4.01 2.68
C ASP A 50 -14.45 -4.77 1.87
N PHE A 51 -13.75 -4.10 0.95
CA PHE A 51 -12.65 -4.67 0.16
C PHE A 51 -11.54 -5.28 1.05
N VAL A 52 -11.46 -4.87 2.32
CA VAL A 52 -10.49 -5.43 3.26
C VAL A 52 -10.75 -6.91 3.56
N HIS A 53 -11.99 -7.38 3.35
CA HIS A 53 -12.45 -8.75 3.60
C HIS A 53 -12.26 -9.71 2.44
N ASP A 54 -11.52 -9.33 1.39
CA ASP A 54 -11.27 -10.20 0.23
C ASP A 54 -12.56 -10.70 -0.43
N THR A 55 -13.43 -9.76 -0.81
CA THR A 55 -14.77 -10.04 -1.38
C THR A 55 -14.72 -10.82 -2.70
N LYS A 56 -13.58 -10.80 -3.40
CA LYS A 56 -13.36 -11.43 -4.72
C LYS A 56 -14.36 -11.00 -5.80
N ILE A 57 -15.09 -9.89 -5.60
CA ILE A 57 -16.03 -9.36 -6.59
C ILE A 57 -15.30 -9.00 -7.89
N LEU A 58 -14.10 -8.40 -7.77
CA LEU A 58 -13.26 -8.03 -8.91
C LEU A 58 -11.93 -8.78 -8.93
N THR A 59 -11.23 -8.85 -7.80
CA THR A 59 -9.92 -9.47 -7.72
C THR A 59 -9.66 -9.98 -6.31
N PRO A 60 -9.00 -11.15 -6.14
CA PRO A 60 -8.58 -11.62 -4.83
C PRO A 60 -7.49 -10.72 -4.22
N ARG A 61 -7.49 -10.60 -2.90
CA ARG A 61 -6.41 -9.97 -2.15
C ARG A 61 -5.14 -10.82 -2.22
N LEU A 62 -3.99 -10.15 -2.32
CA LEU A 62 -2.69 -10.81 -2.20
C LEU A 62 -2.48 -11.25 -0.74
N THR A 63 -2.23 -12.54 -0.53
CA THR A 63 -2.07 -13.15 0.80
C THR A 63 -0.68 -13.71 1.06
N GLN A 64 0.15 -13.87 0.02
CA GLN A 64 1.51 -14.40 0.12
C GLN A 64 2.45 -13.77 -0.93
N PRO A 65 3.76 -13.72 -0.65
CA PRO A 65 4.76 -13.33 -1.65
C PRO A 65 4.79 -14.31 -2.83
N MET A 66 5.15 -13.81 -4.00
CA MET A 66 5.29 -14.62 -5.20
C MET A 66 6.48 -14.16 -6.06
N ILE A 67 7.15 -15.11 -6.71
CA ILE A 67 8.21 -14.84 -7.68
C ILE A 67 7.81 -15.43 -9.03
N ARG A 68 8.14 -14.71 -10.10
CA ARG A 68 8.13 -15.25 -11.47
C ARG A 68 9.58 -15.35 -11.94
N TYR A 69 10.14 -16.56 -11.92
CA TYR A 69 11.58 -16.75 -12.19
C TYR A 69 11.95 -16.48 -13.65
N LYS A 70 11.05 -16.76 -14.60
CA LYS A 70 11.26 -16.45 -16.01
C LYS A 70 10.05 -15.74 -16.63
N ARG A 71 10.34 -14.84 -17.57
CA ARG A 71 9.31 -14.14 -18.34
C ARG A 71 8.42 -15.16 -19.06
N GLY A 72 7.10 -14.99 -18.94
CA GLY A 72 6.11 -15.90 -19.53
C GLY A 72 5.65 -17.05 -18.63
N GLU A 73 6.39 -17.39 -17.56
CA GLU A 73 5.97 -18.43 -16.60
C GLU A 73 4.95 -17.88 -15.59
N ALA A 74 4.25 -18.76 -14.89
CA ALA A 74 3.33 -18.38 -13.81
C ALA A 74 4.06 -17.80 -12.60
N PHE A 75 3.32 -17.11 -11.74
CA PHE A 75 3.82 -16.72 -10.41
C PHE A 75 3.84 -17.95 -9.49
N THR A 76 4.94 -18.14 -8.77
CA THR A 76 5.12 -19.19 -7.78
C THR A 76 5.04 -18.57 -6.39
N PRO A 77 4.15 -19.04 -5.50
CA PRO A 77 4.16 -18.70 -4.07
C PRO A 77 5.49 -19.04 -3.41
N VAL A 78 6.01 -18.11 -2.63
CA VAL A 78 7.27 -18.28 -1.88
C VAL A 78 7.16 -17.72 -0.47
N SER A 79 8.12 -18.06 0.40
CA SER A 79 8.20 -17.48 1.74
C SER A 79 8.62 -16.00 1.71
N TRP A 80 8.41 -15.29 2.82
CA TRP A 80 8.90 -13.93 2.98
C TRP A 80 10.43 -13.85 2.89
N ASP A 81 11.14 -14.78 3.51
CA ASP A 81 12.60 -14.82 3.49
C ASP A 81 13.11 -14.96 2.04
N GLU A 82 12.53 -15.87 1.28
CA GLU A 82 12.90 -16.05 -0.12
C GLU A 82 12.60 -14.81 -0.96
N ALA A 83 11.40 -14.22 -0.83
CA ALA A 83 11.02 -13.04 -1.59
C ALA A 83 11.91 -11.82 -1.30
N ILE A 84 12.25 -11.59 -0.03
CA ILE A 84 13.10 -10.49 0.40
C ILE A 84 14.54 -10.72 -0.05
N SER A 85 15.11 -11.92 0.18
CA SER A 85 16.47 -12.25 -0.26
C SER A 85 16.61 -12.21 -1.78
N TYR A 86 15.63 -12.72 -2.52
CA TYR A 86 15.63 -12.68 -3.98
C TYR A 86 15.65 -11.24 -4.50
N THR A 87 14.74 -10.41 -4.00
CA THR A 87 14.65 -8.98 -4.37
C THR A 87 15.95 -8.24 -4.03
N ALA A 88 16.47 -8.39 -2.81
CA ALA A 88 17.69 -7.73 -2.37
C ALA A 88 18.91 -8.13 -3.22
N LYS A 89 19.04 -9.42 -3.54
CA LYS A 89 20.09 -9.94 -4.42
C LYS A 89 19.99 -9.31 -5.82
N ARG A 90 18.81 -9.33 -6.44
CA ARG A 90 18.62 -8.77 -7.79
C ARG A 90 18.88 -7.27 -7.86
N LEU A 91 18.42 -6.50 -6.86
CA LEU A 91 18.70 -5.07 -6.79
C LEU A 91 20.20 -4.79 -6.65
N SER A 92 20.93 -5.59 -5.85
CA SER A 92 22.37 -5.46 -5.68
C SER A 92 23.13 -5.80 -6.97
N GLU A 93 22.80 -6.92 -7.62
CA GLU A 93 23.38 -7.34 -8.90
C GLU A 93 23.17 -6.29 -10.01
N ILE A 94 21.96 -5.70 -10.09
CA ILE A 94 21.65 -4.64 -11.04
C ILE A 94 22.48 -3.39 -10.75
N LYS A 95 22.54 -2.98 -9.48
CA LYS A 95 23.32 -1.81 -9.05
C LYS A 95 24.81 -1.96 -9.34
N GLU A 96 25.40 -3.12 -9.09
CA GLU A 96 26.81 -3.41 -9.36
C GLU A 96 27.10 -3.41 -10.86
N LYS A 97 26.20 -3.97 -11.67
CA LYS A 97 26.41 -4.13 -13.11
C LYS A 97 26.13 -2.88 -13.93
N TYR A 98 25.12 -2.10 -13.56
CA TYR A 98 24.59 -1.00 -14.36
C TYR A 98 24.63 0.37 -13.66
N GLY A 99 25.10 0.42 -12.42
CA GLY A 99 25.16 1.64 -11.60
C GLY A 99 23.90 1.83 -10.74
N ASN A 100 24.01 2.75 -9.77
CA ASN A 100 22.93 3.12 -8.86
C ASN A 100 21.69 3.68 -9.58
N GLU A 101 21.86 4.47 -10.63
CA GLU A 101 20.76 5.13 -11.34
C GLU A 101 19.96 4.19 -12.27
N SER A 102 20.32 2.91 -12.37
CA SER A 102 19.56 1.94 -13.17
C SER A 102 18.32 1.38 -12.47
N ILE A 103 18.06 1.80 -11.22
CA ILE A 103 16.94 1.32 -10.40
C ILE A 103 16.00 2.50 -10.12
N MET A 104 14.70 2.27 -10.30
CA MET A 104 13.62 3.20 -9.98
C MET A 104 12.73 2.58 -8.90
N VAL A 105 12.30 3.39 -7.92
CA VAL A 105 11.26 3.00 -6.96
C VAL A 105 10.10 3.98 -7.00
N THR A 106 8.93 3.56 -6.51
CA THR A 106 7.77 4.43 -6.45
C THR A 106 7.21 4.53 -5.03
N GLY A 107 6.76 5.73 -4.68
CA GLY A 107 5.86 5.95 -3.56
C GLY A 107 4.41 5.57 -3.91
N SER A 108 3.52 5.70 -2.92
CA SER A 108 2.09 5.43 -3.08
C SER A 108 1.24 6.48 -2.38
N SER A 109 0.38 7.16 -3.13
CA SER A 109 -0.55 8.19 -2.63
C SER A 109 -1.86 7.62 -2.07
N ARG A 110 -1.87 6.36 -1.65
CA ARG A 110 -3.07 5.63 -1.19
C ARG A 110 -2.94 5.26 0.29
N GLY A 111 -3.48 4.11 0.68
CA GLY A 111 -3.52 3.63 2.07
C GLY A 111 -2.18 3.42 2.82
N PRO A 112 -0.98 3.33 2.21
CA PRO A 112 0.25 3.09 2.98
C PRO A 112 0.65 4.19 3.97
N GLY A 113 0.19 5.43 3.78
CA GLY A 113 0.52 6.54 4.66
C GLY A 113 1.85 7.24 4.32
N ASN A 114 2.14 8.33 5.04
CA ASN A 114 3.29 9.19 4.76
C ASN A 114 4.60 8.54 5.18
N GLU A 115 4.58 7.79 6.27
CA GLU A 115 5.71 7.11 6.88
C GLU A 115 6.32 6.09 5.91
N VAL A 116 5.48 5.31 5.23
CA VAL A 116 5.95 4.32 4.24
C VAL A 116 6.58 5.01 3.04
N ASN A 117 6.04 6.14 2.59
CA ASN A 117 6.66 6.94 1.52
C ASN A 117 8.01 7.53 1.96
N TYR A 118 8.12 7.97 3.23
CA TYR A 118 9.39 8.39 3.79
C TYR A 118 10.42 7.26 3.83
N VAL A 119 10.01 6.05 4.23
CA VAL A 119 10.89 4.87 4.21
C VAL A 119 11.33 4.55 2.78
N MET A 120 10.43 4.61 1.79
CA MET A 120 10.75 4.32 0.39
C MET A 120 11.79 5.29 -0.19
N GLN A 121 11.61 6.60 0.01
CA GLN A 121 12.60 7.58 -0.47
C GLN A 121 13.93 7.45 0.27
N LYS A 122 13.91 7.07 1.56
CA LYS A 122 15.13 6.83 2.34
C LYS A 122 15.86 5.60 1.81
N PHE A 123 15.14 4.55 1.45
CA PHE A 123 15.71 3.37 0.80
C PHE A 123 16.37 3.73 -0.54
N ALA A 124 15.71 4.51 -1.40
CA ALA A 124 16.28 4.99 -2.65
C ALA A 124 17.59 5.76 -2.44
N ARG A 125 17.58 6.74 -1.54
CA ARG A 125 18.71 7.66 -1.37
C ARG A 125 19.85 7.10 -0.53
N ALA A 126 19.53 6.41 0.56
CA ALA A 126 20.53 5.91 1.50
C ALA A 126 21.08 4.53 1.12
N VAL A 127 20.22 3.64 0.57
CA VAL A 127 20.60 2.25 0.26
C VAL A 127 20.91 2.06 -1.22
N LEU A 128 19.98 2.46 -2.10
CA LEU A 128 20.21 2.37 -3.55
C LEU A 128 21.19 3.44 -4.05
N ARG A 129 21.32 4.55 -3.32
CA ARG A 129 22.23 5.67 -3.58
C ARG A 129 21.86 6.49 -4.82
N ASN A 130 20.56 6.65 -5.11
CA ASN A 130 20.08 7.48 -6.22
C ASN A 130 18.85 8.32 -5.80
N ASN A 131 18.38 9.19 -6.69
CA ASN A 131 17.18 10.02 -6.49
C ASN A 131 15.97 9.55 -7.33
N ASN A 132 16.03 8.34 -7.89
CA ASN A 132 15.00 7.76 -8.74
C ASN A 132 13.83 7.24 -7.88
N VAL A 133 13.08 8.18 -7.30
CA VAL A 133 11.88 7.93 -6.53
C VAL A 133 10.80 8.93 -6.93
N ASP A 134 9.64 8.41 -7.31
CA ASP A 134 8.52 9.21 -7.80
C ASP A 134 7.16 8.62 -7.37
N CYS A 135 6.05 9.31 -7.60
CA CYS A 135 4.70 8.76 -7.35
C CYS A 135 3.71 9.12 -8.46
N CYS A 136 2.60 8.37 -8.54
CA CYS A 136 1.65 8.50 -9.64
C CYS A 136 0.97 9.87 -9.75
N ALA A 137 0.81 10.61 -8.64
CA ALA A 137 0.02 11.85 -8.60
C ALA A 137 0.74 13.09 -9.17
N ARG A 138 1.94 12.90 -9.71
CA ARG A 138 2.82 13.95 -10.24
C ARG A 138 3.25 13.66 -11.69
N VAL A 139 2.62 12.65 -12.31
CA VAL A 139 2.60 12.38 -13.76
C VAL A 139 1.24 12.81 -14.30
#